data_AF-A0A357Z3E8-F1
#
_entry.id   AF-A0A357Z3E8-F1
#
_cell.length_a   1.000
_cell.length_b   1.000
_cell.length_c   1.000
_cell.angle_alpha   90.00
_cell.angle_beta   90.00
_cell.angle_gamma   90.00
#
_symmetry.space_group_name_H-M   'P 1'
#
loop_
_entity.id
_entity.type
_entity.pdbx_description
1 polymer ?
#
loop_
_entity_poly.entity_id
_entity_poly.type
_entity_poly.pdbx_seq_one_letter_code
_entity_poly.pdbx_strand_id
1 'polypeptide(L)'
;DHAATAAAVAAQLGIAESRGDVLTGPELSRLSDAELKRNIYRYRVFARVSPEHKVRIVRAFQARGEVVAMTGDGVNDAPALRAADIGCAMGISGTEVAKAASDMILTDDNFATIVAAVREGRGIYENIKKTVHFLLSCNIGEILSVFVGFLLRLPFPLQPIQLLWVNLVTDSLPALALGVEPIDPKIMERRPVRRGESVFAGRMGYNIAVEGCLVGALSLLAYSIGRVFFDVDPAAPWIGRTMGFAVLSLSQVVHTFNMRSERSVFRSGLLPNRRLGLAAVACTFLQAAVIAFPALNALFRTTLLTASQWLVVAALSLAPLAVVELEKRLERAAPQPRRRAASAPGRRSRRSEK
;
A
#
# COMPACT_ATOMS: atom_id res chain seq x y z
N ASP A 1 -11.93 30.75 -22.31
CA ASP A 1 -12.77 30.93 -23.52
C ASP A 1 -14.20 31.38 -23.26
N HIS A 2 -14.89 31.73 -24.34
CA HIS A 2 -16.35 31.93 -24.37
C HIS A 2 -17.08 30.63 -24.02
N ALA A 3 -18.22 30.76 -23.34
CA ALA A 3 -19.02 29.62 -22.87
C ALA A 3 -19.48 28.69 -23.99
N ALA A 4 -19.87 29.24 -25.14
CA ALA A 4 -20.32 28.44 -26.28
C ALA A 4 -19.21 27.53 -26.83
N THR A 5 -17.99 28.06 -27.00
CA THR A 5 -16.83 27.30 -27.47
C THR A 5 -16.42 26.25 -26.46
N ALA A 6 -16.32 26.62 -25.17
CA ALA A 6 -15.97 25.68 -24.11
C ALA A 6 -16.97 24.52 -24.01
N ALA A 7 -18.28 24.80 -24.13
CA ALA A 7 -19.33 23.79 -24.13
C ALA A 7 -19.23 22.85 -25.34
N ALA A 8 -18.95 23.38 -26.53
CA ALA A 8 -18.81 22.59 -27.75
C ALA A 8 -17.62 21.62 -27.67
N VAL A 9 -16.45 22.11 -27.23
CA VAL A 9 -15.25 21.27 -27.02
C VAL A 9 -15.50 20.22 -25.95
N ALA A 10 -16.10 20.60 -24.81
CA ALA A 10 -16.41 19.66 -23.74
C ALA A 10 -17.39 18.56 -24.16
N ALA A 11 -18.35 18.86 -25.03
CA ALA A 11 -19.28 17.87 -25.59
C ALA A 11 -18.56 16.88 -26.53
N GLN A 12 -17.65 17.37 -27.38
CA GLN A 12 -16.83 16.52 -28.26
C GLN A 12 -15.94 15.55 -27.46
N LEU A 13 -15.44 15.99 -26.31
CA LEU A 13 -14.62 15.18 -25.41
C LEU A 13 -15.44 14.30 -24.44
N GLY A 14 -16.78 14.37 -24.48
CA GLY A 14 -17.67 13.61 -23.59
C GLY A 14 -17.65 14.08 -22.13
N ILE A 15 -17.15 15.29 -21.86
CA ILE A 15 -17.09 15.88 -20.51
C ILE A 15 -18.47 16.43 -20.11
N ALA A 16 -19.15 17.15 -21.01
CA ALA A 16 -20.48 17.72 -20.75
C ALA A 16 -21.56 17.02 -21.57
N GLU A 17 -22.69 16.71 -20.93
CA GLU A 17 -23.85 16.05 -21.57
C GLU A 17 -24.97 17.06 -21.86
N SER A 18 -25.03 18.14 -21.10
CA SER A 18 -26.07 19.16 -21.23
C SER A 18 -25.53 20.59 -21.11
N ARG A 19 -26.25 21.57 -21.67
CA ARG A 19 -25.95 22.99 -21.44
C ARG A 19 -26.03 23.40 -19.97
N GLY A 20 -26.73 22.63 -19.13
CA GLY A 20 -26.83 22.87 -17.69
C GLY A 20 -25.57 22.54 -16.89
N ASP A 21 -24.54 21.99 -17.55
CA ASP A 21 -23.26 21.61 -16.93
C ASP A 21 -22.22 22.76 -16.99
N VAL A 22 -22.57 23.87 -17.66
CA VAL A 22 -21.68 25.01 -17.91
C VAL A 22 -22.00 26.15 -16.94
N LEU A 23 -20.98 26.70 -16.29
CA LEU A 23 -21.07 27.86 -15.41
C LEU A 23 -20.08 28.94 -15.85
N THR A 24 -20.54 30.17 -16.02
CA THR A 24 -19.67 31.30 -16.39
C THR A 24 -19.06 31.97 -15.16
N GLY A 25 -17.92 32.65 -15.32
CA GLY A 25 -17.28 33.44 -14.25
C GLY A 25 -18.24 34.43 -13.56
N PRO A 26 -19.05 35.23 -14.29
CA PRO A 26 -20.03 36.11 -13.68
C PRO A 26 -21.11 35.39 -12.86
N GLU A 27 -21.58 34.22 -13.31
CA GLU A 27 -22.53 33.40 -12.55
C GLU A 27 -21.87 32.79 -11.31
N LEU A 28 -20.62 32.34 -11.44
CA LEU A 28 -19.81 31.82 -10.32
C LEU A 28 -19.56 32.90 -9.25
N SER A 29 -19.38 34.17 -9.65
CA SER A 29 -19.27 35.29 -8.70
C SER A 29 -20.54 35.55 -7.91
N ARG A 30 -21.71 35.16 -8.42
CA ARG A 30 -23.00 35.32 -7.72
C ARG A 30 -23.27 34.20 -6.72
N LEU A 31 -22.61 33.06 -6.86
CA LEU A 31 -22.75 31.93 -5.94
C LEU A 31 -21.89 32.16 -4.70
N SER A 32 -22.48 31.95 -3.52
CA SER A 32 -21.72 31.81 -2.28
C SER A 32 -20.87 30.54 -2.30
N ASP A 33 -19.80 30.51 -1.51
CA ASP A 33 -18.92 29.33 -1.43
C ASP A 33 -19.66 28.08 -0.89
N ALA A 34 -20.66 28.27 -0.02
CA ALA A 34 -21.51 27.19 0.47
C ALA A 34 -22.42 26.61 -0.63
N GLU A 35 -22.99 27.46 -1.48
CA GLU A 35 -23.79 27.03 -2.63
C GLU A 35 -22.93 26.34 -3.68
N LEU A 36 -21.76 26.91 -3.97
CA LEU A 36 -20.80 26.33 -4.89
C LEU A 36 -20.39 24.94 -4.41
N LYS A 37 -19.98 24.78 -3.15
CA LYS A 37 -19.64 23.48 -2.54
C LYS A 37 -20.77 22.46 -2.68
N ARG A 38 -22.01 22.87 -2.40
CA ARG A 38 -23.17 21.97 -2.46
C ARG A 38 -23.40 21.46 -3.88
N ASN A 39 -23.27 22.34 -4.86
CA ASN A 39 -23.61 22.09 -6.26
C ASN A 39 -22.41 21.76 -7.16
N ILE A 40 -21.19 21.69 -6.63
CA ILE A 40 -19.95 21.64 -7.45
C ILE A 40 -19.96 20.50 -8.48
N TYR A 41 -20.48 19.32 -8.13
CA TYR A 41 -20.56 18.17 -9.04
C TYR A 41 -21.58 18.30 -10.18
N ARG A 42 -22.47 19.31 -10.12
CA ARG A 42 -23.40 19.61 -11.21
C ARG A 42 -22.69 20.32 -12.36
N TYR A 43 -21.65 21.08 -12.06
CA TYR A 43 -20.94 21.88 -13.04
C TYR A 43 -19.70 21.12 -13.51
N ARG A 44 -19.55 20.95 -14.82
CA ARG A 44 -18.41 20.25 -15.44
C ARG A 44 -17.54 21.19 -16.27
N VAL A 45 -18.09 22.33 -16.72
CA VAL A 45 -17.38 23.30 -17.55
C VAL A 45 -17.48 24.68 -16.93
N PHE A 46 -16.34 25.32 -16.71
CA PHE A 46 -16.27 26.70 -16.20
C PHE A 46 -15.67 27.60 -17.28
N ALA A 47 -16.43 28.60 -17.73
CA ALA A 47 -16.02 29.47 -18.83
C ALA A 47 -15.87 30.93 -18.39
N ARG A 48 -15.01 31.70 -19.09
CA ARG A 48 -14.70 33.10 -18.74
C ARG A 48 -14.36 33.30 -17.25
N VAL A 49 -13.56 32.39 -16.69
CA VAL A 49 -13.14 32.42 -15.28
C VAL A 49 -11.89 33.28 -15.07
N SER A 50 -11.84 33.96 -13.92
CA SER A 50 -10.66 34.68 -13.41
C SER A 50 -9.69 33.73 -12.67
N PRO A 51 -8.45 34.14 -12.39
CA PRO A 51 -7.53 33.39 -11.52
C PRO A 51 -8.16 33.04 -10.17
N GLU A 52 -8.87 33.98 -9.55
CA GLU A 52 -9.54 33.80 -8.25
C GLU A 52 -10.65 32.75 -8.34
N HIS A 53 -11.38 32.71 -9.45
CA HIS A 53 -12.40 31.69 -9.70
C HIS A 53 -11.81 30.29 -9.75
N LYS A 54 -10.64 30.10 -10.38
CA LYS A 54 -9.97 28.79 -10.44
C LYS A 54 -9.64 28.27 -9.03
N VAL A 55 -9.10 29.14 -8.17
CA VAL A 55 -8.83 28.81 -6.76
C VAL A 55 -10.14 28.44 -6.02
N ARG A 56 -11.21 29.21 -6.20
CA ARG A 56 -12.52 28.92 -5.59
C ARG A 56 -13.06 27.54 -5.99
N ILE A 57 -12.93 27.17 -7.27
CA ILE A 57 -13.35 25.86 -7.78
C ILE A 57 -12.56 24.73 -7.11
N VAL A 58 -11.22 24.85 -7.05
CA VAL A 58 -10.35 23.89 -6.38
C VAL A 58 -10.77 23.71 -4.92
N ARG A 59 -10.95 24.81 -4.19
CA ARG A 59 -11.38 24.79 -2.78
C ARG A 59 -12.77 24.17 -2.59
N ALA A 60 -13.70 24.39 -3.52
CA ALA A 60 -15.03 23.79 -3.46
C ALA A 60 -15.01 22.25 -3.55
N PHE A 61 -14.18 21.69 -4.45
CA PHE A 61 -13.96 20.24 -4.54
C PHE A 61 -13.24 19.69 -3.30
N GLN A 62 -12.16 20.35 -2.84
CA GLN A 62 -11.46 19.96 -1.62
C GLN A 62 -12.37 19.97 -0.38
N ALA A 63 -13.27 20.95 -0.28
CA ALA A 63 -14.23 21.03 0.81
C ALA A 63 -15.27 19.88 0.81
N ARG A 64 -15.41 19.16 -0.31
CA ARG A 64 -16.20 17.92 -0.41
C ARG A 64 -15.39 16.66 -0.07
N GLY A 65 -14.11 16.81 0.27
CA GLY A 65 -13.21 15.71 0.60
C GLY A 65 -12.54 15.07 -0.62
N GLU A 66 -12.63 15.69 -1.79
CA GLU A 66 -11.92 15.22 -2.98
C GLU A 66 -10.43 15.56 -2.91
N VAL A 67 -9.63 14.79 -3.65
CA VAL A 67 -8.24 15.13 -3.97
C VAL A 67 -8.26 15.76 -5.36
N VAL A 68 -7.80 17.00 -5.47
CA VAL A 68 -7.95 17.81 -6.68
C VAL A 68 -6.60 17.95 -7.37
N ALA A 69 -6.54 17.51 -8.63
CA ALA A 69 -5.46 17.85 -9.55
C ALA A 69 -5.89 19.04 -10.43
N MET A 70 -5.04 20.05 -10.55
CA MET A 70 -5.25 21.22 -11.41
C MET A 70 -4.15 21.25 -12.48
N THR A 71 -4.52 21.51 -13.72
CA THR A 71 -3.55 21.66 -14.82
C THR A 71 -3.60 23.08 -15.38
N GLY A 72 -2.45 23.65 -15.70
CA GLY A 72 -2.36 24.99 -16.27
C GLY A 72 -0.98 25.31 -16.84
N ASP A 73 -0.92 26.34 -17.67
CA ASP A 73 0.26 26.74 -18.45
C ASP A 73 0.63 28.22 -18.20
N GLY A 74 -0.37 29.06 -17.94
CA GLY A 74 -0.20 30.49 -17.73
C GLY A 74 0.13 30.92 -16.29
N VAL A 75 0.67 32.13 -16.17
CA VAL A 75 0.86 32.82 -14.87
C VAL A 75 -0.45 32.92 -14.08
N ASN A 76 -1.57 33.04 -14.79
CA ASN A 76 -2.92 33.09 -14.24
C ASN A 76 -3.37 31.79 -13.56
N ASP A 77 -2.70 30.67 -13.86
CA ASP A 77 -2.98 29.36 -13.25
C ASP A 77 -2.15 29.11 -12.00
N ALA A 78 -1.06 29.83 -11.79
CA ALA A 78 -0.15 29.62 -10.67
C ALA A 78 -0.84 29.60 -9.28
N PRO A 79 -1.79 30.51 -8.96
CA PRO A 79 -2.50 30.44 -7.69
C PRO A 79 -3.35 29.17 -7.52
N ALA A 80 -3.96 28.69 -8.61
CA ALA A 80 -4.81 27.50 -8.60
C ALA A 80 -3.99 26.21 -8.58
N LEU A 81 -2.88 26.17 -9.32
CA LEU A 81 -1.90 25.07 -9.28
C LEU A 81 -1.40 24.86 -7.85
N ARG A 82 -1.01 25.94 -7.17
CA ARG A 82 -0.52 25.88 -5.77
C ARG A 82 -1.62 25.58 -4.75
N ALA A 83 -2.89 25.88 -5.06
CA ALA A 83 -4.01 25.60 -4.17
C ALA A 83 -4.51 24.15 -4.27
N ALA A 84 -4.24 23.47 -5.38
CA ALA A 84 -4.63 22.09 -5.64
C ALA A 84 -3.85 21.13 -4.73
N ASP A 85 -4.35 19.89 -4.59
CA ASP A 85 -3.58 18.85 -3.90
C ASP A 85 -2.42 18.35 -4.77
N ILE A 86 -2.56 18.46 -6.11
CA ILE A 86 -1.48 18.28 -7.09
C ILE A 86 -1.64 19.32 -8.22
N GLY A 87 -0.67 20.22 -8.35
CA GLY A 87 -0.56 21.13 -9.50
C GLY A 87 0.24 20.49 -10.65
N CYS A 88 -0.29 20.53 -11.87
CA CYS A 88 0.36 20.04 -13.09
C CYS A 88 0.63 21.18 -14.07
N ALA A 89 1.90 21.47 -14.37
CA ALA A 89 2.26 22.47 -15.39
C ALA A 89 2.65 21.83 -16.72
N MET A 90 2.41 22.55 -17.82
CA MET A 90 2.90 22.21 -19.15
C MET A 90 4.42 22.49 -19.23
N GLY A 91 5.20 21.56 -19.78
CA GLY A 91 6.65 21.65 -19.85
C GLY A 91 7.14 22.53 -21.00
N ILE A 92 6.47 22.47 -22.15
CA ILE A 92 6.87 23.17 -23.38
C ILE A 92 6.15 24.52 -23.45
N SER A 93 4.82 24.51 -23.39
CA SER A 93 3.97 25.71 -23.48
C SER A 93 3.83 26.48 -22.16
N GLY A 94 4.17 25.86 -21.03
CA GLY A 94 3.99 26.46 -19.72
C GLY A 94 5.03 27.54 -19.40
N THR A 95 4.55 28.61 -18.76
CA THR A 95 5.39 29.67 -18.20
C THR A 95 6.22 29.17 -17.02
N GLU A 96 7.40 29.77 -16.79
CA GLU A 96 8.25 29.42 -15.64
C GLU A 96 7.55 29.63 -14.30
N VAL A 97 6.63 30.60 -14.22
CA VAL A 97 5.82 30.83 -13.03
C VAL A 97 4.84 29.67 -12.79
N ALA A 98 4.22 29.13 -13.84
CA ALA A 98 3.33 27.97 -13.71
C ALA A 98 4.10 26.71 -13.29
N LYS A 99 5.28 26.46 -13.90
CA LYS A 99 6.15 25.33 -13.54
C LYS A 99 6.60 25.41 -12.08
N ALA A 100 7.06 26.58 -11.63
CA ALA A 100 7.49 26.80 -10.25
C ALA A 100 6.35 26.69 -9.22
N ALA A 101 5.10 26.88 -9.65
CA ALA A 101 3.91 26.74 -8.79
C ALA A 101 3.30 25.33 -8.80
N SER A 102 3.84 24.40 -9.61
CA SER A 102 3.31 23.04 -9.80
C SER A 102 4.12 21.99 -9.07
N ASP A 103 3.49 20.87 -8.71
CA ASP A 103 4.12 19.69 -8.12
C ASP A 103 4.64 18.70 -9.18
N MET A 104 4.07 18.77 -10.40
CA MET A 104 4.39 17.90 -11.52
C MET A 104 4.47 18.71 -12.82
N ILE A 105 5.49 18.44 -13.63
CA ILE A 105 5.69 19.08 -14.94
C ILE A 105 5.53 18.03 -16.05
N LEU A 106 4.65 18.29 -17.01
CA LEU A 106 4.43 17.45 -18.18
C LEU A 106 5.42 17.82 -19.28
N THR A 107 6.55 17.10 -19.35
CA THR A 107 7.64 17.42 -20.30
C THR A 107 7.24 17.31 -21.78
N ASP A 108 6.13 16.65 -22.07
CA ASP A 108 5.61 16.37 -23.42
C ASP A 108 4.31 17.11 -23.74
N ASP A 109 3.80 17.95 -22.83
CA ASP A 109 2.53 18.67 -22.96
C ASP A 109 1.32 17.77 -23.26
N ASN A 110 1.36 16.51 -22.81
CA ASN A 110 0.31 15.53 -23.10
C ASN A 110 -0.55 15.20 -21.87
N PHE A 111 -1.86 15.44 -21.96
CA PHE A 111 -2.82 15.06 -20.91
C PHE A 111 -2.84 13.54 -20.60
N ALA A 112 -2.50 12.69 -21.58
CA ALA A 112 -2.41 11.24 -21.35
C ALA A 112 -1.33 10.88 -20.31
N THR A 113 -0.30 11.71 -20.17
CA THR A 113 0.77 11.52 -19.18
C THR A 113 0.24 11.67 -17.75
N ILE A 114 -0.77 12.51 -17.50
CA ILE A 114 -1.48 12.57 -16.21
C ILE A 114 -2.16 11.24 -15.90
N VAL A 115 -2.82 10.62 -16.89
CA VAL A 115 -3.48 9.32 -16.70
C VAL A 115 -2.46 8.23 -16.36
N ALA A 116 -1.31 8.23 -17.03
CA ALA A 116 -0.20 7.33 -16.72
C ALA A 116 0.35 7.56 -15.31
N ALA A 117 0.55 8.83 -14.91
CA ALA A 117 1.00 9.19 -13.56
C ALA A 117 0.00 8.75 -12.47
N VAL A 118 -1.30 8.88 -12.71
CA VAL A 118 -2.34 8.38 -11.80
C VAL A 118 -2.28 6.85 -11.69
N ARG A 119 -2.05 6.13 -12.79
CA ARG A 119 -1.88 4.67 -12.78
C ARG A 119 -0.67 4.26 -11.93
N GLU A 120 0.48 4.91 -12.13
CA GLU A 120 1.70 4.67 -11.37
C GLU A 120 1.52 5.02 -9.88
N GLY A 121 0.94 6.18 -9.56
CA GLY A 121 0.67 6.59 -8.19
C GLY A 121 -0.24 5.62 -7.43
N ARG A 122 -1.28 5.09 -8.09
CA ARG A 122 -2.13 4.04 -7.50
C ARG A 122 -1.37 2.74 -7.25
N GLY A 123 -0.51 2.34 -8.19
CA GLY A 123 0.35 1.16 -8.06
C GLY A 123 1.34 1.29 -6.89
N ILE A 124 2.04 2.42 -6.81
CA ILE A 124 2.96 2.73 -5.70
C ILE A 124 2.22 2.70 -4.36
N TYR A 125 1.04 3.32 -4.28
CA TYR A 125 0.24 3.31 -3.05
C TYR A 125 -0.15 1.88 -2.62
N GLU A 126 -0.58 1.02 -3.54
CA GLU A 126 -0.88 -0.38 -3.22
C GLU A 126 0.36 -1.14 -2.73
N ASN A 127 1.53 -0.91 -3.35
CA ASN A 127 2.77 -1.54 -2.93
C ASN A 127 3.22 -1.05 -1.54
N ILE A 128 3.10 0.24 -1.25
CA ILE A 128 3.35 0.79 0.10
C ILE A 128 2.43 0.13 1.12
N LYS A 129 1.13 -0.04 0.82
CA LYS A 129 0.20 -0.74 1.72
C LYS A 129 0.64 -2.17 2.01
N LYS A 130 1.12 -2.92 1.01
CA LYS A 130 1.66 -4.29 1.19
C LYS A 130 2.92 -4.29 2.05
N THR A 131 3.85 -3.37 1.80
CA THR A 131 5.09 -3.24 2.58
C THR A 131 4.79 -2.88 4.04
N VAL A 132 3.87 -1.95 4.29
CA VAL A 132 3.44 -1.58 5.65
C VAL A 132 2.77 -2.75 6.36
N HIS A 133 1.90 -3.50 5.67
CA HIS A 133 1.28 -4.71 6.21
C HIS A 133 2.36 -5.71 6.65
N PHE A 134 3.29 -6.03 5.74
CA PHE A 134 4.38 -6.96 5.99
C PHE A 134 5.22 -6.55 7.20
N LEU A 135 5.77 -5.32 7.20
CA LEU A 135 6.65 -4.84 8.29
C LEU A 135 5.94 -4.80 9.64
N LEU A 136 4.66 -4.41 9.68
CA LEU A 136 3.92 -4.39 10.94
C LEU A 136 3.58 -5.79 11.46
N SER A 137 3.25 -6.72 10.56
CA SER A 137 3.05 -8.13 10.91
C SER A 137 4.33 -8.74 11.52
N CYS A 138 5.49 -8.52 10.89
CA CYS A 138 6.80 -8.94 11.41
C CYS A 138 7.08 -8.38 12.80
N ASN A 139 6.93 -7.06 12.97
CA ASN A 139 7.17 -6.37 14.23
C ASN A 139 6.27 -6.88 15.37
N ILE A 140 5.00 -7.19 15.09
CA ILE A 140 4.11 -7.78 16.09
C ILE A 140 4.62 -9.15 16.52
N GLY A 141 5.10 -9.98 15.59
CA GLY A 141 5.68 -11.29 15.89
C GLY A 141 6.93 -11.18 16.77
N GLU A 142 7.81 -10.22 16.51
CA GLU A 142 8.99 -9.95 17.33
C GLU A 142 8.63 -9.52 18.75
N ILE A 143 7.75 -8.52 18.86
CA ILE A 143 7.27 -8.00 20.15
C ILE A 143 6.62 -9.13 20.94
N LEU A 144 5.73 -9.92 20.32
CA LEU A 144 5.06 -11.03 20.99
C LEU A 144 6.05 -12.09 21.47
N SER A 145 7.05 -12.41 20.65
CA SER A 145 8.08 -13.40 21.00
C SER A 145 8.83 -13.00 22.26
N VAL A 146 9.27 -11.74 22.34
CA VAL A 146 9.98 -11.22 23.52
C VAL A 146 9.05 -11.06 24.71
N PHE A 147 7.85 -10.50 24.51
CA PHE A 147 6.91 -10.18 25.56
C PHE A 147 6.35 -11.43 26.26
N VAL A 148 5.91 -12.42 25.48
CA VAL A 148 5.44 -13.69 26.05
C VAL A 148 6.59 -14.45 26.72
N GLY A 149 7.79 -14.41 26.14
CA GLY A 149 9.00 -14.95 26.78
C GLY A 149 9.23 -14.36 28.17
N PHE A 150 9.11 -13.04 28.29
CA PHE A 150 9.20 -12.33 29.57
C PHE A 150 8.09 -12.73 30.55
N LEU A 151 6.82 -12.76 30.11
CA LEU A 151 5.69 -13.13 30.97
C LEU A 151 5.81 -14.55 31.52
N LEU A 152 6.29 -15.49 30.70
CA LEU A 152 6.55 -16.87 31.08
C LEU A 152 7.85 -17.05 31.88
N ARG A 153 8.56 -15.96 32.17
CA ARG A 153 9.87 -15.95 32.87
C ARG A 153 10.89 -16.88 32.20
N LEU A 154 10.85 -16.96 30.87
CA LEU A 154 11.81 -17.71 30.08
C LEU A 154 13.12 -16.91 29.97
N PRO A 155 14.28 -17.58 29.88
CA PRO A 155 15.51 -16.90 29.45
C PRO A 155 15.26 -16.19 28.12
N PHE A 156 15.79 -14.97 27.94
CA PHE A 156 15.54 -14.14 26.75
C PHE A 156 15.53 -14.95 25.44
N PRO A 157 14.37 -15.08 24.77
CA PRO A 157 14.25 -15.94 23.58
C PRO A 157 15.04 -15.43 22.38
N LEU A 158 15.16 -14.12 22.27
CA LEU A 158 15.86 -13.43 21.20
C LEU A 158 16.76 -12.35 21.80
N GLN A 159 17.91 -12.14 21.20
CA GLN A 159 18.83 -11.08 21.61
C GLN A 159 18.60 -9.79 20.83
N PRO A 160 18.95 -8.62 21.41
CA PRO A 160 18.83 -7.35 20.69
C PRO A 160 19.56 -7.33 19.34
N ILE A 161 20.76 -7.95 19.26
CA ILE A 161 21.52 -8.00 18.00
C ILE A 161 20.85 -8.89 16.94
N GLN A 162 20.12 -9.92 17.37
CA GLN A 162 19.34 -10.79 16.49
C GLN A 162 18.11 -10.03 15.94
N LEU A 163 17.40 -9.28 16.80
CA LEU A 163 16.28 -8.43 16.38
C LEU A 163 16.74 -7.32 15.42
N LEU A 164 17.91 -6.72 15.66
CA LEU A 164 18.48 -5.73 14.77
C LEU A 164 18.79 -6.33 13.39
N TRP A 165 19.34 -7.54 13.35
CA TRP A 165 19.57 -8.27 12.10
C TRP A 165 18.28 -8.55 11.34
N VAL A 166 17.23 -8.98 12.05
CA VAL A 166 15.94 -9.25 11.43
C VAL A 166 15.39 -8.00 10.75
N ASN A 167 15.26 -6.91 11.52
CA ASN A 167 14.68 -5.67 11.03
C ASN A 167 15.50 -5.03 9.90
N LEU A 168 16.83 -5.03 10.02
CA LEU A 168 17.71 -4.30 9.10
C LEU A 168 18.03 -5.10 7.83
N VAL A 169 18.12 -6.43 7.93
CA VAL A 169 18.59 -7.26 6.82
C VAL A 169 17.47 -8.14 6.28
N THR A 170 16.86 -8.97 7.13
CA THR A 170 15.91 -9.98 6.61
C THR A 170 14.55 -9.41 6.26
N ASP A 171 14.12 -8.32 6.90
CA ASP A 171 12.85 -7.65 6.58
C ASP A 171 13.00 -6.54 5.55
N SER A 172 14.12 -5.82 5.56
CA SER A 172 14.32 -4.67 4.67
C SER A 172 14.42 -5.09 3.19
N LEU A 173 15.13 -6.18 2.87
CA LEU A 173 15.28 -6.62 1.48
C LEU A 173 13.94 -7.07 0.86
N PRO A 174 13.13 -7.92 1.52
CA PRO A 174 11.80 -8.27 1.02
C PRO A 174 10.84 -7.08 0.99
N ALA A 175 10.89 -6.17 1.97
CA ALA A 175 10.08 -4.95 1.99
C ALA A 175 10.34 -4.04 0.77
N LEU A 176 11.61 -3.86 0.41
CA LEU A 176 12.01 -3.12 -0.80
C LEU A 176 11.53 -3.83 -2.08
N ALA A 177 11.64 -5.16 -2.11
CA ALA A 177 11.18 -5.95 -3.25
C ALA A 177 9.65 -5.91 -3.42
N LEU A 178 8.88 -5.86 -2.33
CA LEU A 178 7.42 -5.63 -2.35
C LEU A 178 7.06 -4.23 -2.85
N GLY A 179 7.89 -3.22 -2.56
CA GLY A 179 7.71 -1.84 -3.03
C GLY A 179 7.70 -1.71 -4.56
N VAL A 180 8.34 -2.65 -5.26
CA VAL A 180 8.48 -2.68 -6.74
C VAL A 180 7.69 -3.83 -7.38
N GLU A 181 6.64 -4.32 -6.72
CA GLU A 181 5.75 -5.33 -7.29
C GLU A 181 5.02 -4.76 -8.53
N PRO A 182 4.82 -5.57 -9.60
CA PRO A 182 4.08 -5.14 -10.77
C PRO A 182 2.67 -4.63 -10.44
N ILE A 183 2.29 -3.54 -11.10
CA ILE A 183 0.98 -2.91 -10.94
C ILE A 183 -0.12 -3.83 -11.47
N ASP A 184 -1.22 -3.98 -10.72
CA ASP A 184 -2.40 -4.73 -11.18
C ASP A 184 -2.95 -4.10 -12.47
N PRO A 185 -3.11 -4.87 -13.58
CA PRO A 185 -3.70 -4.36 -14.82
C PRO A 185 -5.08 -3.71 -14.62
N LYS A 186 -5.82 -4.11 -13.58
CA LYS A 186 -7.16 -3.59 -13.26
C LYS A 186 -7.14 -2.41 -12.27
N ILE A 187 -5.98 -1.84 -11.96
CA ILE A 187 -5.86 -0.74 -10.99
C ILE A 187 -6.71 0.50 -11.37
N MET A 188 -6.89 0.73 -12.68
CA MET A 188 -7.67 1.85 -13.20
C MET A 188 -9.19 1.60 -13.18
N GLU A 189 -9.63 0.35 -13.07
CA GLU A 189 -11.05 -0.01 -12.92
C GLU A 189 -11.56 0.25 -11.48
N ARG A 190 -10.65 0.36 -10.52
CA ARG A 190 -10.96 0.62 -9.11
C ARG A 190 -11.30 2.10 -8.89
N ARG A 191 -12.19 2.37 -7.95
CA ARG A 191 -12.50 3.76 -7.54
C ARG A 191 -11.30 4.38 -6.82
N PRO A 192 -11.12 5.72 -6.89
CA PRO A 192 -10.11 6.40 -6.08
C PRO A 192 -10.27 6.10 -4.58
N VAL A 193 -9.15 6.02 -3.88
CA VAL A 193 -9.11 5.90 -2.41
C VAL A 193 -9.62 7.21 -1.82
N ARG A 194 -10.52 7.12 -0.83
CA ARG A 194 -11.12 8.31 -0.23
C ARG A 194 -10.14 9.02 0.71
N ARG A 195 -10.20 10.35 0.73
CA ARG A 195 -9.46 11.17 1.68
C ARG A 195 -9.90 10.81 3.11
N GLY A 196 -8.95 10.38 3.94
CA GLY A 196 -9.19 9.97 5.34
C GLY A 196 -9.48 8.49 5.56
N GLU A 197 -9.48 7.66 4.52
CA GLU A 197 -9.50 6.20 4.72
C GLU A 197 -8.18 5.75 5.37
N SER A 198 -8.25 5.10 6.52
CA SER A 198 -7.07 4.58 7.22
C SER A 198 -6.37 3.55 6.34
N VAL A 199 -5.03 3.53 6.39
CA VAL A 199 -4.23 2.48 5.75
C VAL A 199 -4.67 1.09 6.23
N PHE A 200 -5.09 0.97 7.49
CA PHE A 200 -5.56 -0.24 8.15
C PHE A 200 -7.01 -0.63 7.87
N ALA A 201 -7.72 0.12 7.02
CA ALA A 201 -9.11 -0.19 6.67
C ALA A 201 -9.24 -1.56 5.98
N GLY A 202 -10.44 -2.15 6.05
CA GLY A 202 -10.78 -3.35 5.28
C GLY A 202 -10.09 -4.64 5.76
N ARG A 203 -10.15 -4.93 7.08
CA ARG A 203 -9.57 -6.12 7.75
C ARG A 203 -8.04 -6.15 7.85
N MET A 204 -7.31 -5.23 7.20
CA MET A 204 -5.85 -5.20 7.25
C MET A 204 -5.29 -5.21 8.67
N GLY A 205 -5.82 -4.39 9.59
CA GLY A 205 -5.34 -4.37 10.97
C GLY A 205 -5.54 -5.71 11.72
N TYR A 206 -6.62 -6.43 11.43
CA TYR A 206 -6.86 -7.76 12.01
C TYR A 206 -5.88 -8.79 11.43
N ASN A 207 -5.68 -8.78 10.12
CA ASN A 207 -4.75 -9.70 9.45
C ASN A 207 -3.31 -9.50 9.97
N ILE A 208 -2.86 -8.24 10.07
CA ILE A 208 -1.57 -7.87 10.67
C ILE A 208 -1.39 -8.50 12.06
N ALA A 209 -2.42 -8.39 12.91
CA ALA A 209 -2.36 -8.93 14.27
C ALA A 209 -2.33 -10.47 14.29
N VAL A 210 -3.15 -11.13 13.47
CA VAL A 210 -3.21 -12.60 13.40
C VAL A 210 -1.92 -13.18 12.85
N GLU A 211 -1.43 -12.63 11.74
CA GLU A 211 -0.22 -13.09 11.06
C GLU A 211 1.02 -12.84 11.93
N GLY A 212 1.13 -11.66 12.55
CA GLY A 212 2.20 -11.38 13.51
C GLY A 212 2.15 -12.31 14.72
N CYS A 213 0.96 -12.55 15.28
CA CYS A 213 0.82 -13.51 16.38
C CYS A 213 1.25 -14.92 15.98
N LEU A 214 0.91 -15.37 14.77
CA LEU A 214 1.32 -16.67 14.25
C LEU A 214 2.84 -16.76 14.15
N VAL A 215 3.49 -15.77 13.54
CA VAL A 215 4.96 -15.75 13.38
C VAL A 215 5.66 -15.74 14.76
N GLY A 216 5.18 -14.92 15.70
CA GLY A 216 5.74 -14.88 17.05
C GLY A 216 5.53 -16.18 17.83
N ALA A 217 4.36 -16.80 17.72
CA ALA A 217 4.06 -18.09 18.34
C ALA A 217 4.94 -19.22 17.78
N LEU A 218 5.18 -19.24 16.46
CA LEU A 218 6.06 -20.22 15.83
C LEU A 218 7.52 -20.05 16.26
N SER A 219 8.00 -18.80 16.39
CA SER A 219 9.34 -18.52 16.91
C SER A 219 9.49 -19.00 18.36
N LEU A 220 8.52 -18.69 19.22
CA LEU A 220 8.50 -19.17 20.61
C LEU A 220 8.38 -20.68 20.74
N LEU A 221 7.60 -21.31 19.86
CA LEU A 221 7.50 -22.77 19.80
C LEU A 221 8.85 -23.38 19.43
N ALA A 222 9.52 -22.84 18.41
CA ALA A 222 10.85 -23.29 18.01
C ALA A 222 11.89 -23.11 19.12
N TYR A 223 11.85 -21.96 19.80
CA TYR A 223 12.66 -21.69 20.99
C TYR A 223 12.41 -22.72 22.09
N SER A 224 11.14 -23.01 22.38
CA SER A 224 10.75 -23.93 23.44
C SER A 224 11.16 -25.36 23.12
N ILE A 225 11.00 -25.79 21.86
CA ILE A 225 11.47 -27.10 21.39
C ILE A 225 12.98 -27.21 21.54
N GLY A 226 13.74 -26.22 21.07
CA GLY A 226 15.19 -26.16 21.23
C GLY A 226 15.62 -26.24 22.70
N ARG A 227 14.99 -25.43 23.55
CA ARG A 227 15.28 -25.37 24.98
C ARG A 227 14.98 -26.66 25.74
N VAL A 228 13.87 -27.33 25.43
CA VAL A 228 13.40 -28.51 26.18
C VAL A 228 14.07 -29.79 25.71
N PHE A 229 14.27 -29.95 24.40
CA PHE A 229 14.70 -31.22 23.82
C PHE A 229 16.17 -31.26 23.41
N PHE A 230 16.81 -30.11 23.18
CA PHE A 230 18.15 -30.06 22.60
C PHE A 230 19.19 -29.34 23.47
N ASP A 231 18.81 -28.31 24.23
CA ASP A 231 19.72 -27.64 25.15
C ASP A 231 20.03 -28.52 26.38
N VAL A 232 21.31 -28.58 26.74
CA VAL A 232 21.79 -29.30 27.94
C VAL A 232 21.45 -28.53 29.21
N ASP A 233 21.57 -27.21 29.18
CA ASP A 233 21.19 -26.31 30.27
C ASP A 233 20.01 -25.42 29.84
N PRO A 234 18.79 -25.70 30.34
CA PRO A 234 17.61 -24.89 30.05
C PRO A 234 17.68 -23.45 30.60
N ALA A 235 18.62 -23.11 31.49
CA ALA A 235 18.85 -21.75 31.98
C ALA A 235 19.69 -20.93 30.99
N ALA A 236 20.53 -21.59 30.18
CA ALA A 236 21.33 -20.97 29.13
C ALA A 236 21.03 -21.57 27.74
N PRO A 237 19.80 -21.41 27.21
CA PRO A 237 19.40 -22.07 25.97
C PRO A 237 20.07 -21.42 24.75
N TRP A 238 21.13 -22.02 24.21
CA TRP A 238 21.80 -21.54 23.00
C TRP A 238 21.13 -22.08 21.74
N ILE A 239 20.73 -23.35 21.78
CA ILE A 239 20.05 -24.02 20.66
C ILE A 239 18.64 -23.45 20.51
N GLY A 240 17.88 -23.35 21.61
CA GLY A 240 16.55 -22.71 21.63
C GLY A 240 16.56 -21.31 21.05
N ARG A 241 17.48 -20.43 21.50
CA ARG A 241 17.60 -19.07 20.94
C ARG A 241 17.88 -19.08 19.45
N THR A 242 18.78 -19.95 19.00
CA THR A 242 19.14 -20.04 17.58
C THR A 242 17.98 -20.54 16.73
N MET A 243 17.25 -21.56 17.20
CA MET A 243 16.06 -22.07 16.50
C MET A 243 14.94 -21.03 16.46
N GLY A 244 14.68 -20.32 17.56
CA GLY A 244 13.70 -19.24 17.62
C GLY A 244 14.03 -18.09 16.67
N PHE A 245 15.30 -17.68 16.64
CA PHE A 245 15.82 -16.67 15.71
C PHE A 245 15.71 -17.09 14.25
N ALA A 246 16.09 -18.32 13.93
CA ALA A 246 16.00 -18.85 12.57
C ALA A 246 14.54 -18.96 12.10
N VAL A 247 13.63 -19.47 12.94
CA VAL A 247 12.21 -19.58 12.59
C VAL A 247 11.57 -18.21 12.43
N LEU A 248 11.89 -17.24 13.29
CA LEU A 248 11.37 -15.87 13.15
C LEU A 248 11.74 -15.29 11.78
N SER A 249 13.04 -15.23 11.49
CA SER A 249 13.61 -14.67 10.27
C SER A 249 13.10 -15.39 9.00
N LEU A 250 13.15 -16.72 8.96
CA LEU A 250 12.74 -17.49 7.78
C LEU A 250 11.22 -17.49 7.60
N SER A 251 10.44 -17.47 8.68
CA SER A 251 8.98 -17.30 8.59
C SER A 251 8.60 -15.98 7.94
N GLN A 252 9.30 -14.89 8.25
CA GLN A 252 9.05 -13.57 7.68
C GLN A 252 9.40 -13.53 6.18
N VAL A 253 10.52 -14.15 5.78
CA VAL A 253 10.86 -14.33 4.35
C VAL A 253 9.75 -15.09 3.62
N VAL A 254 9.25 -16.19 4.19
CA VAL A 254 8.13 -16.96 3.63
C VAL A 254 6.84 -16.13 3.60
N HIS A 255 6.57 -15.40 4.68
CA HIS A 255 5.40 -14.55 4.85
C HIS A 255 5.33 -13.43 3.80
N THR A 256 6.47 -12.94 3.34
CA THR A 256 6.54 -11.95 2.25
C THR A 256 5.81 -12.44 0.98
N PHE A 257 5.90 -13.74 0.65
CA PHE A 257 5.20 -14.31 -0.50
C PHE A 257 3.68 -14.34 -0.31
N ASN A 258 3.21 -14.47 0.92
CA ASN A 258 1.78 -14.35 1.25
C ASN A 258 1.27 -12.93 1.03
N MET A 259 2.10 -11.92 1.31
CA MET A 259 1.73 -10.50 1.24
C MET A 259 1.71 -9.93 -0.18
N ARG A 260 2.27 -10.68 -1.15
CA ARG A 260 2.35 -10.26 -2.54
C ARG A 260 0.98 -10.05 -3.20
N SER A 261 0.00 -10.85 -2.82
CA SER A 261 -1.27 -10.98 -3.54
C SER A 261 -2.40 -11.36 -2.59
N GLU A 262 -3.55 -10.70 -2.70
CA GLU A 262 -4.82 -11.18 -2.10
C GLU A 262 -5.27 -12.50 -2.77
N ARG A 263 -4.71 -12.84 -3.93
CA ARG A 263 -4.91 -14.13 -4.59
C ARG A 263 -3.94 -15.18 -4.03
N SER A 264 -4.28 -16.44 -4.29
CA SER A 264 -3.48 -17.61 -3.88
C SER A 264 -2.08 -17.53 -4.48
N VAL A 265 -1.07 -17.91 -3.70
CA VAL A 265 0.33 -17.94 -4.16
C VAL A 265 0.48 -18.93 -5.33
N PHE A 266 -0.26 -20.03 -5.29
CA PHE A 266 -0.25 -21.07 -6.33
C PHE A 266 -0.88 -20.64 -7.66
N ARG A 267 -1.84 -19.70 -7.64
CA ARG A 267 -2.45 -19.15 -8.86
C ARG A 267 -1.75 -17.92 -9.41
N SER A 268 -1.07 -17.18 -8.54
CA SER A 268 -0.36 -15.94 -8.92
C SER A 268 1.04 -16.21 -9.48
N GLY A 269 1.46 -17.49 -9.53
CA GLY A 269 2.82 -17.92 -9.82
C GLY A 269 3.78 -17.63 -8.66
N LEU A 270 4.73 -18.54 -8.41
CA LEU A 270 5.68 -18.41 -7.29
C LEU A 270 6.70 -17.27 -7.50
N LEU A 271 6.99 -16.85 -8.74
CA LEU A 271 8.11 -15.92 -9.06
C LEU A 271 7.89 -14.86 -10.20
N PRO A 272 6.76 -14.15 -10.33
CA PRO A 272 6.67 -13.01 -11.25
C PRO A 272 7.59 -11.84 -10.87
N ASN A 273 7.78 -11.59 -9.57
CA ASN A 273 8.74 -10.60 -9.09
C ASN A 273 10.09 -11.28 -8.83
N ARG A 274 10.96 -11.25 -9.85
CA ARG A 274 12.33 -11.81 -9.75
C ARG A 274 13.14 -11.19 -8.61
N ARG A 275 12.90 -9.91 -8.28
CA ARG A 275 13.60 -9.20 -7.20
C ARG A 275 13.19 -9.76 -5.83
N LEU A 276 11.92 -10.10 -5.65
CA LEU A 276 11.42 -10.74 -4.44
C LEU A 276 12.05 -12.13 -4.23
N GLY A 277 12.12 -12.94 -5.28
CA GLY A 277 12.79 -14.24 -5.25
C GLY A 277 14.27 -14.12 -4.90
N LEU A 278 14.97 -13.16 -5.53
CA LEU A 278 16.38 -12.89 -5.22
C LEU A 278 16.57 -12.44 -3.77
N ALA A 279 15.73 -11.52 -3.28
CA ALA A 279 15.76 -11.07 -1.89
C ALA A 279 15.53 -12.23 -0.92
N ALA A 280 14.53 -13.09 -1.17
CA ALA A 280 14.26 -14.25 -0.33
C ALA A 280 15.42 -15.25 -0.28
N VAL A 281 16.04 -15.55 -1.43
CA VAL A 281 17.22 -16.41 -1.51
C VAL A 281 18.40 -15.78 -0.76
N ALA A 282 18.64 -14.49 -0.97
CA ALA A 282 19.71 -13.76 -0.30
C ALA A 282 19.51 -13.73 1.23
N CYS A 283 18.30 -13.41 1.72
CA CYS A 283 17.98 -13.42 3.15
C CYS A 283 18.13 -14.81 3.76
N THR A 284 17.66 -15.85 3.08
CA THR A 284 17.81 -17.24 3.55
C THR A 284 19.28 -17.64 3.64
N PHE A 285 20.08 -17.31 2.61
CA PHE A 285 21.51 -17.57 2.60
C PHE A 285 22.24 -16.81 3.71
N LEU A 286 21.96 -15.51 3.86
CA LEU A 286 22.57 -14.68 4.89
C LEU A 286 22.18 -15.16 6.30
N GLN A 287 20.93 -15.58 6.50
CA GLN A 287 20.47 -16.16 7.76
C GLN A 287 21.21 -17.47 8.09
N ALA A 288 21.36 -18.36 7.11
CA ALA A 288 22.14 -19.59 7.28
C ALA A 288 23.61 -19.28 7.57
N ALA A 289 24.19 -18.28 6.89
CA ALA A 289 25.57 -17.86 7.09
C ALA A 289 25.81 -17.30 8.51
N VAL A 290 24.89 -16.50 9.05
CA VAL A 290 24.99 -15.99 10.43
C VAL A 290 25.09 -17.13 11.45
N ILE A 291 24.38 -18.23 11.20
CA ILE A 291 24.38 -19.40 12.10
C ILE A 291 25.62 -20.28 11.87
N ALA A 292 26.02 -20.47 10.61
CA ALA A 292 27.05 -21.44 10.21
C ALA A 292 28.50 -20.92 10.35
N PHE A 293 28.75 -19.63 10.14
CA PHE A 293 30.11 -19.09 10.16
C PHE A 293 30.54 -18.72 11.59
N PRO A 294 31.66 -19.25 12.12
CA PRO A 294 32.05 -19.05 13.52
C PRO A 294 32.15 -17.59 13.99
N ALA A 295 32.69 -16.69 13.15
CA ALA A 295 32.83 -15.27 13.50
C ALA A 295 31.46 -14.57 13.63
N LEU A 296 30.51 -14.87 12.74
CA LEU A 296 29.16 -14.34 12.80
C LEU A 296 28.36 -14.99 13.94
N ASN A 297 28.50 -16.30 14.08
CA ASN A 297 27.85 -17.07 15.12
C ASN A 297 28.17 -16.52 16.52
N ALA A 298 29.45 -16.20 16.78
CA ALA A 298 29.90 -15.59 18.02
C ALA A 298 29.32 -14.17 18.22
N LEU A 299 29.27 -13.36 17.17
CA LEU A 299 28.73 -12.00 17.22
C LEU A 299 27.23 -11.99 17.54
N PHE A 300 26.46 -12.83 16.83
CA PHE A 300 25.00 -12.95 16.99
C PHE A 300 24.59 -13.89 18.13
N ARG A 301 25.57 -14.45 18.86
CA ARG A 301 25.41 -15.42 19.95
C ARG A 301 24.46 -16.56 19.60
N THR A 302 24.72 -17.18 18.46
CA THR A 302 23.99 -18.36 17.98
C THR A 302 24.84 -19.63 18.20
N THR A 303 24.35 -20.80 17.81
CA THR A 303 25.11 -22.06 17.81
C THR A 303 24.83 -22.85 16.54
N LEU A 304 25.73 -23.75 16.16
CA LEU A 304 25.51 -24.60 14.99
C LEU A 304 24.32 -25.53 15.24
N LEU A 305 23.42 -25.59 14.26
CA LEU A 305 22.27 -26.47 14.29
C LEU A 305 22.56 -27.78 13.57
N THR A 306 22.10 -28.88 14.16
CA THR A 306 22.13 -30.21 13.54
C THR A 306 21.06 -30.34 12.45
N ALA A 307 21.15 -31.39 11.64
CA ALA A 307 20.17 -31.64 10.57
C ALA A 307 18.73 -31.78 11.09
N SER A 308 18.53 -32.43 12.25
CA SER A 308 17.20 -32.59 12.86
C SER A 308 16.63 -31.25 13.34
N GLN A 309 17.47 -30.37 13.89
CA GLN A 309 17.07 -29.03 14.32
C GLN A 309 16.70 -28.16 13.11
N TRP A 310 17.49 -28.22 12.03
CA TRP A 310 17.16 -27.54 10.77
C TRP A 310 15.84 -28.04 10.15
N LEU A 311 15.52 -29.34 10.26
CA LEU A 311 14.23 -29.86 9.81
C LEU A 311 13.06 -29.25 10.59
N VAL A 312 13.18 -29.11 11.91
CA VAL A 312 12.17 -28.42 12.74
C VAL A 312 12.05 -26.95 12.33
N VAL A 313 13.18 -26.26 12.15
CA VAL A 313 13.21 -24.86 11.71
C VAL A 313 12.50 -24.71 10.36
N ALA A 314 12.82 -25.57 9.38
CA ALA A 314 12.20 -25.53 8.06
C ALA A 314 10.69 -25.80 8.11
N ALA A 315 10.26 -26.81 8.88
CA ALA A 315 8.85 -27.16 9.03
C ALA A 315 8.04 -26.01 9.64
N LEU A 316 8.54 -25.38 10.72
CA LEU A 316 7.86 -24.27 11.37
C LEU A 316 7.89 -23.00 10.52
N SER A 317 9.00 -22.73 9.81
CA SER A 317 9.12 -21.52 8.97
C SER A 317 8.22 -21.53 7.74
N LEU A 318 7.83 -22.73 7.27
CA LEU A 318 6.89 -22.89 6.16
C LEU A 318 5.43 -22.89 6.61
N ALA A 319 5.15 -23.01 7.91
CA ALA A 319 3.78 -23.06 8.44
C ALA A 319 2.94 -21.80 8.10
N PRO A 320 3.46 -20.56 8.12
CA PRO A 320 2.70 -19.37 7.74
C PRO A 320 2.18 -19.42 6.30
N LEU A 321 2.92 -20.05 5.38
CA LEU A 321 2.47 -20.24 3.99
C LEU A 321 1.19 -21.09 3.93
N ALA A 322 1.17 -22.20 4.68
CA ALA A 322 0.03 -23.10 4.71
C ALA A 322 -1.20 -22.45 5.36
N VAL A 323 -1.02 -21.74 6.48
CA VAL A 323 -2.11 -21.11 7.22
C VAL A 323 -2.77 -20.00 6.40
N VAL A 324 -1.97 -19.08 5.83
CA VAL A 324 -2.52 -17.96 5.05
C VAL A 324 -3.14 -18.45 3.74
N GLU A 325 -2.60 -19.49 3.12
CA GLU A 325 -3.23 -20.07 1.93
C GLU A 325 -4.58 -20.72 2.27
N LEU A 326 -4.70 -21.38 3.42
CA LEU A 326 -5.97 -21.93 3.89
C LEU A 326 -7.00 -20.82 4.16
N GLU A 327 -6.59 -19.74 4.83
CA GLU A 327 -7.43 -18.57 5.07
C GLU A 327 -7.95 -17.97 3.75
N LYS A 328 -7.06 -17.74 2.79
CA LYS A 328 -7.42 -17.26 1.44
C LYS A 328 -8.38 -18.19 0.69
N ARG A 329 -8.34 -19.51 0.95
CA ARG A 329 -9.27 -20.48 0.37
C ARG A 329 -10.64 -20.39 1.04
N LEU A 330 -10.69 -20.29 2.36
CA LEU A 330 -11.92 -20.19 3.14
C LEU A 330 -12.67 -18.88 2.85
N GLU A 331 -11.96 -17.74 2.76
CA GLU A 331 -12.57 -16.45 2.42
C GLU A 331 -13.21 -16.42 1.02
N ARG A 332 -12.72 -17.25 0.08
CA ARG A 332 -13.34 -17.40 -1.24
C ARG A 332 -14.55 -18.34 -1.24
N ALA A 333 -14.54 -19.35 -0.37
CA ALA A 333 -15.65 -20.27 -0.22
C ALA A 333 -16.82 -19.64 0.54
N ALA A 334 -16.55 -18.65 1.40
CA ALA A 334 -17.57 -17.89 2.09
C ALA A 334 -18.41 -17.06 1.10
N PRO A 335 -19.76 -17.10 1.17
CA PRO A 335 -20.61 -16.25 0.35
C PRO A 335 -20.30 -14.78 0.65
N GLN A 336 -19.81 -14.03 -0.35
CA GLN A 336 -19.60 -12.60 -0.18
C GLN A 336 -20.96 -11.95 0.15
N PRO A 337 -21.11 -11.26 1.30
CA PRO A 337 -22.31 -10.51 1.56
C PRO A 337 -22.44 -9.48 0.45
N ARG A 338 -23.56 -9.54 -0.31
CA ARG A 338 -23.90 -8.60 -1.37
C ARG A 338 -23.62 -7.19 -0.86
N ARG A 339 -22.51 -6.58 -1.30
CA ARG A 339 -22.28 -5.15 -1.14
C ARG A 339 -23.50 -4.48 -1.73
N ARG A 340 -24.35 -3.90 -0.87
CA ARG A 340 -25.49 -3.07 -1.30
C ARG A 340 -24.96 -2.14 -2.38
N ALA A 341 -25.44 -2.31 -3.60
CA ALA A 341 -25.18 -1.39 -4.68
C ALA A 341 -25.63 -0.02 -4.16
N ALA A 342 -24.66 0.83 -3.80
CA ALA A 342 -24.93 2.21 -3.49
C ALA A 342 -25.59 2.79 -4.74
N SER A 343 -26.87 3.10 -4.61
CA SER A 343 -27.75 3.71 -5.60
C SER A 343 -26.99 4.65 -6.53
N ALA A 344 -26.94 4.29 -7.81
CA ALA A 344 -26.67 5.26 -8.86
C ALA A 344 -27.73 6.37 -8.76
N PRO A 345 -27.38 7.66 -8.90
CA PRO A 345 -28.38 8.72 -9.03
C PRO A 345 -29.25 8.41 -10.25
N GLY A 346 -30.56 8.39 -10.05
CA GLY A 346 -31.53 7.82 -10.98
C GLY A 346 -31.44 8.38 -12.41
N ARG A 347 -31.31 7.47 -13.37
CA ARG A 347 -31.86 7.68 -14.72
C ARG A 347 -33.38 7.77 -14.57
N ARG A 348 -33.92 8.99 -14.53
CA ARG A 348 -35.36 9.18 -14.81
C ARG A 348 -35.59 8.83 -16.28
N SER A 349 -36.33 7.75 -16.47
CA SER A 349 -36.91 7.35 -17.74
C SER A 349 -37.72 8.51 -18.32
N ARG A 350 -37.34 8.97 -19.52
CA ARG A 350 -38.30 9.58 -20.44
C ARG A 350 -39.31 8.49 -20.79
N ARG A 351 -40.52 8.57 -20.23
CA ARG A 351 -41.69 7.96 -20.85
C ARG A 351 -42.32 9.02 -21.74
N SER A 352 -42.44 8.65 -23.00
CA SER A 352 -43.34 9.22 -23.97
C SER A 352 -44.73 9.36 -23.38
N GLU A 353 -45.32 10.53 -23.55
CA GLU A 353 -46.76 10.67 -23.74
C GLU A 353 -46.98 11.81 -24.73
N LYS A 354 -48.10 11.66 -25.44
CA LYS A 354 -48.45 12.17 -26.76
C LYS A 354 -48.45 13.68 -26.92
#